data_AF-A0A8T5TEV3-F1
#
_entry.id   AF-A0A8T5TEV3-F1
#
_cell.length_a   1.000
_cell.length_b   1.000
_cell.length_c   1.000
_cell.angle_alpha   90.00
_cell.angle_beta   90.00
_cell.angle_gamma   90.00
#
_symmetry.space_group_name_H-M   'P 1'
#
loop_
_entity.id
_entity.type
_entity.pdbx_description
1 polymer ?
#
loop_
_entity_poly.entity_id
_entity_poly.type
_entity_poly.pdbx_seq_one_letter_code
_entity_poly.pdbx_strand_id
1 'polypeptide(L)'
;MPLSIFYLIPLTGLPETLHSLIFFLLILPGLSILTVLLFPRIFTSLFLKIKRKVFYKYKDAYIETDTIILSRKKYLKRVIYCALLVFGLMSFIMPRIDETLFLDSIAIQNFENLGIPPYFANVIFFSLVGILTPIAVGILSIGWAIEDAGLMHYKIPSNHKNLKLFEIEPIHIKYNSYIKGFANITSILFAIEMVSAFGPVISDLSKFADLFQIIMFPVNLLVILLPIYYIYSKKGCNITSLRKNLKPIKSLNESEIFK
;
A
#
# COMPACT_ATOMS: atom_id res chain seq x y z
N MET A 1 18.41 -17.17 -35.82
CA MET A 1 18.16 -16.50 -34.53
C MET A 1 19.17 -15.39 -34.39
N PRO A 2 18.81 -14.11 -34.57
CA PRO A 2 19.75 -13.04 -34.25
C PRO A 2 19.99 -13.07 -32.74
N LEU A 3 21.26 -12.91 -32.33
CA LEU A 3 21.64 -12.74 -30.93
C LEU A 3 20.75 -11.66 -30.32
N SER A 4 20.17 -11.95 -29.15
CA SER A 4 19.45 -10.97 -28.35
C SER A 4 20.37 -9.77 -28.14
N ILE A 5 20.08 -8.65 -28.80
CA ILE A 5 20.70 -7.38 -28.47
C ILE A 5 20.36 -7.17 -27.00
N PHE A 6 21.38 -7.21 -26.14
CA PHE A 6 21.20 -6.92 -24.73
C PHE A 6 20.73 -5.48 -24.62
N TYR A 7 19.43 -5.31 -24.41
CA TYR A 7 18.83 -4.01 -24.20
C TYR A 7 19.34 -3.46 -22.88
N LEU A 8 20.14 -2.40 -22.94
CA LEU A 8 20.66 -1.69 -21.78
C LEU A 8 19.67 -0.64 -21.35
N ILE A 9 19.31 -0.64 -20.08
CA ILE A 9 18.42 0.36 -19.51
C ILE A 9 19.23 1.61 -19.20
N PRO A 10 18.96 2.77 -19.84
CA PRO A 10 19.76 3.98 -19.69
C PRO A 10 19.97 4.41 -18.23
N LEU A 11 18.93 4.31 -17.39
CA LEU A 11 18.97 4.69 -15.97
C LEU A 11 20.04 3.96 -15.16
N THR A 12 20.29 2.69 -15.50
CA THR A 12 21.18 1.83 -14.71
C THR A 12 22.42 1.38 -15.47
N GLY A 13 22.43 1.51 -16.79
CA GLY A 13 23.44 0.92 -17.66
C GLY A 13 23.46 -0.61 -17.63
N LEU A 14 22.44 -1.26 -17.06
CA LEU A 14 22.36 -2.71 -16.91
C LEU A 14 21.48 -3.33 -18.00
N PRO A 15 21.76 -4.59 -18.40
CA PRO A 15 20.82 -5.40 -19.16
C PRO A 15 19.45 -5.46 -18.49
N GLU A 16 18.39 -5.46 -19.29
CA GLU A 16 17.01 -5.47 -18.80
C GLU A 16 16.72 -6.57 -17.77
N THR A 17 17.25 -7.76 -18.00
CA THR A 17 17.11 -8.90 -17.09
C THR A 17 17.76 -8.65 -15.72
N LEU A 18 18.97 -8.09 -15.70
CA LEU A 18 19.69 -7.78 -14.46
C LEU A 18 19.03 -6.63 -13.70
N HIS A 19 18.61 -5.58 -14.42
CA HIS A 19 17.84 -4.50 -13.81
C HIS A 19 16.57 -5.01 -13.14
N SER A 20 15.78 -5.80 -13.86
CA SER A 20 14.52 -6.36 -13.36
C SER A 20 14.75 -7.24 -12.13
N LEU A 21 15.80 -8.08 -12.15
CA LEU A 21 16.17 -8.92 -11.01
C LEU A 21 16.55 -8.08 -9.78
N ILE A 22 17.35 -7.02 -9.95
CA ILE A 22 17.75 -6.15 -8.83
C ILE A 22 16.52 -5.45 -8.23
N PHE A 23 15.66 -4.88 -9.08
CA PHE A 23 14.47 -4.19 -8.60
C PHE A 23 13.52 -5.13 -7.88
N PHE A 24 13.30 -6.33 -8.42
CA PHE A 24 12.32 -7.26 -7.90
C PHE A 24 12.82 -8.06 -6.68
N LEU A 25 14.09 -8.49 -6.67
CA LEU A 25 14.64 -9.35 -5.61
C LEU A 25 15.38 -8.60 -4.51
N LEU A 26 15.90 -7.40 -4.77
CA LEU A 26 16.68 -6.64 -3.79
C LEU A 26 15.94 -5.38 -3.36
N ILE A 27 15.63 -4.48 -4.30
CA ILE A 27 15.08 -3.17 -3.98
C ILE A 27 13.69 -3.30 -3.37
N LEU A 28 12.77 -3.98 -4.06
CA LEU A 28 11.39 -4.13 -3.61
C LEU A 28 11.30 -4.75 -2.21
N PRO A 29 11.84 -5.97 -1.94
CA PRO A 29 11.74 -6.57 -0.62
C PRO A 29 12.59 -5.84 0.41
N GLY A 30 13.81 -5.42 0.07
CA GLY A 30 14.73 -4.75 1.00
C GLY A 30 14.18 -3.42 1.50
N LEU A 31 13.72 -2.56 0.59
CA LEU A 31 13.11 -1.28 0.96
C LEU A 31 11.75 -1.49 1.65
N SER A 32 10.96 -2.48 1.25
CA SER A 32 9.68 -2.75 1.93
C SER A 32 9.87 -3.22 3.38
N ILE A 33 10.90 -4.03 3.64
CA ILE A 33 11.28 -4.39 5.03
C ILE A 33 11.71 -3.14 5.80
N LEU A 34 12.50 -2.27 5.17
CA LEU A 34 12.94 -1.03 5.80
C LEU A 34 11.75 -0.13 6.14
N THR A 35 10.84 0.10 5.19
CA THR A 35 9.68 0.98 5.40
C THR A 35 8.70 0.39 6.41
N VAL A 36 8.44 -0.93 6.39
CA VAL A 36 7.54 -1.57 7.37
C VAL A 36 8.06 -1.48 8.82
N LEU A 37 9.38 -1.35 8.99
CA LEU A 37 10.01 -1.18 10.30
C LEU A 37 10.08 0.29 10.72
N LEU A 38 10.34 1.21 9.80
CA LEU A 38 10.55 2.63 10.09
C LEU A 38 9.24 3.44 10.12
N PHE A 39 8.37 3.27 9.12
CA PHE A 39 7.21 4.15 8.94
C PHE A 39 6.23 4.09 10.10
N PRO A 40 5.83 2.91 10.62
CA PRO A 40 4.95 2.85 11.79
C PRO A 40 5.56 3.55 13.00
N ARG A 41 6.88 3.44 13.21
CA ARG A 41 7.55 4.06 14.37
C ARG A 41 7.55 5.58 14.29
N ILE A 42 7.84 6.12 13.11
CA ILE A 42 7.96 7.56 12.87
C ILE A 42 6.55 8.18 12.78
N PHE A 43 5.73 7.67 11.85
CA PHE A 43 4.49 8.30 11.46
C PHE A 43 3.31 7.97 12.36
N THR A 44 3.25 6.81 13.04
CA THR A 44 2.16 6.56 14.02
C THR A 44 2.24 7.57 15.16
N SER A 45 3.45 7.83 15.67
CA SER A 45 3.66 8.84 16.73
C SER A 45 3.25 10.25 16.26
N LEU A 46 3.67 10.63 15.04
CA LEU A 46 3.30 11.91 14.45
C LEU A 46 1.78 12.02 14.24
N PHE A 47 1.15 10.97 13.69
CA PHE A 47 -0.29 10.91 13.46
C PHE A 47 -1.06 11.06 14.78
N LEU A 48 -0.65 10.36 15.84
CA LEU A 48 -1.29 10.50 17.16
C LEU A 48 -1.10 11.91 17.75
N LYS A 49 0.04 12.57 17.54
CA LYS A 49 0.26 13.97 17.95
C LYS A 49 -0.65 14.94 17.19
N ILE A 50 -0.75 14.81 15.87
CA ILE A 50 -1.63 15.63 15.03
C ILE A 50 -3.09 15.39 15.41
N LYS A 51 -3.48 14.13 15.55
CA LYS A 51 -4.81 13.71 15.97
C LYS A 51 -5.19 14.36 17.31
N ARG A 52 -4.32 14.35 18.32
CA ARG A 52 -4.61 15.00 19.61
C ARG A 52 -4.88 16.50 19.48
N LYS A 53 -4.20 17.19 18.54
CA LYS A 53 -4.48 18.60 18.26
C LYS A 53 -5.85 18.79 17.57
N VAL A 54 -6.14 17.99 16.54
CA VAL A 54 -7.39 18.07 15.78
C VAL A 54 -8.61 17.69 16.63
N PHE A 55 -8.47 16.65 17.45
CA PHE A 55 -9.53 16.06 18.26
C PHE A 55 -9.37 16.35 19.76
N TYR A 56 -8.86 17.53 20.13
CA TYR A 56 -8.60 17.89 21.53
C TYR A 56 -9.84 17.82 22.44
N LYS A 57 -11.05 17.92 21.86
CA LYS A 57 -12.34 17.85 22.56
C LYS A 57 -12.79 16.42 22.90
N TYR A 58 -12.05 15.41 22.48
CA TYR A 58 -12.42 14.02 22.60
C TYR A 58 -11.44 13.27 23.52
N LYS A 59 -11.90 12.19 24.16
CA LYS A 59 -11.06 11.34 24.99
C LYS A 59 -10.73 10.04 24.24
N ASP A 60 -9.53 9.55 24.43
CA ASP A 60 -9.09 8.27 23.88
C ASP A 60 -9.44 7.14 24.86
N ALA A 61 -10.00 6.05 24.36
CA ALA A 61 -10.29 4.83 25.12
C ALA A 61 -9.45 3.67 24.60
N TYR A 62 -9.21 2.71 25.50
CA TYR A 62 -8.42 1.53 25.22
C TYR A 62 -9.27 0.29 25.52
N ILE A 63 -9.29 -0.64 24.57
CA ILE A 63 -9.98 -1.92 24.69
C ILE A 63 -8.93 -3.03 24.61
N GLU A 64 -9.12 -4.08 25.39
CA GLU A 64 -8.33 -5.30 25.25
C GLU A 64 -8.66 -5.92 23.90
N THR A 65 -7.63 -6.16 23.09
CA THR A 65 -7.79 -6.76 21.77
C THR A 65 -6.97 -8.03 21.73
N ASP A 66 -7.61 -9.13 21.30
CA ASP A 66 -6.89 -10.35 20.95
C ASP A 66 -6.03 -10.06 19.73
N THR A 67 -4.73 -9.91 19.94
CA THR A 67 -3.79 -9.62 18.87
C THR A 67 -3.51 -10.90 18.09
N ILE A 68 -4.48 -11.39 17.30
CA ILE A 68 -4.18 -12.33 16.22
C ILE A 68 -3.46 -11.52 15.13
N ILE A 69 -2.15 -11.42 15.28
CA ILE A 69 -1.26 -10.62 14.42
C ILE A 69 -1.08 -11.32 13.06
N LEU A 70 -1.01 -12.65 13.06
CA LEU A 70 -0.86 -13.48 11.86
C LEU A 70 -2.19 -14.14 11.51
N SER A 71 -2.88 -13.60 10.51
CA SER A 71 -4.11 -14.20 9.97
C SER A 71 -4.06 -14.20 8.45
N ARG A 72 -4.36 -15.34 7.83
CA ARG A 72 -4.40 -15.48 6.36
C ARG A 72 -5.37 -14.47 5.73
N LYS A 73 -6.52 -14.24 6.38
CA LYS A 73 -7.52 -13.25 5.94
C LYS A 73 -6.97 -11.82 6.02
N LYS A 74 -6.28 -11.47 7.12
CA LYS A 74 -5.63 -10.16 7.26
C LYS A 74 -4.52 -9.98 6.23
N TYR A 75 -3.68 -10.99 6.04
CA TYR A 75 -2.62 -10.98 5.05
C TYR A 75 -3.15 -10.71 3.64
N LEU A 76 -4.11 -11.51 3.17
CA LEU A 76 -4.67 -11.36 1.84
C LEU A 76 -5.28 -9.97 1.63
N LYS A 77 -6.05 -9.48 2.61
CA LYS A 77 -6.62 -8.13 2.58
C LYS A 77 -5.56 -7.03 2.49
N ARG A 78 -4.46 -7.17 3.24
CA ARG A 78 -3.33 -6.22 3.22
C ARG A 78 -2.60 -6.23 1.88
N VAL A 79 -2.40 -7.40 1.27
CA VAL A 79 -1.81 -7.53 -0.06
C VAL A 79 -2.70 -6.87 -1.13
N ILE A 80 -4.01 -7.14 -1.10
CA ILE A 80 -4.96 -6.51 -2.05
C ILE A 80 -4.90 -4.98 -1.94
N TYR A 81 -4.94 -4.42 -0.74
CA TYR A 81 -4.86 -2.96 -0.59
C TYR A 81 -3.49 -2.40 -0.99
N CYS A 82 -2.41 -3.15 -0.78
CA CYS A 82 -1.09 -2.75 -1.26
C CYS A 82 -1.06 -2.69 -2.79
N ALA A 83 -1.58 -3.72 -3.47
CA ALA A 83 -1.67 -3.75 -4.93
C ALA A 83 -2.51 -2.58 -5.48
N LEU A 84 -3.70 -2.36 -4.89
CA LEU A 84 -4.57 -1.25 -5.29
C LEU A 84 -3.91 0.11 -5.09
N LEU A 85 -3.19 0.30 -3.98
CA LEU A 85 -2.47 1.55 -3.71
C LEU A 85 -1.29 1.74 -4.68
N VAL A 86 -0.55 0.67 -5.02
CA VAL A 86 0.54 0.73 -6.01
C VAL A 86 -0.02 1.11 -7.38
N PHE A 87 -1.05 0.41 -7.88
CA PHE A 87 -1.72 0.79 -9.14
C PHE A 87 -2.26 2.21 -9.10
N GLY A 88 -2.84 2.59 -7.97
CA GLY A 88 -3.32 3.94 -7.73
C GLY A 88 -2.23 5.00 -7.83
N LEU A 89 -1.04 4.75 -7.30
CA LEU A 89 0.10 5.66 -7.45
C LEU A 89 0.66 5.65 -8.88
N MET A 90 0.61 4.49 -9.55
CA MET A 90 1.10 4.33 -10.91
C MET A 90 0.32 5.16 -11.92
N SER A 91 -1.01 5.24 -11.84
CA SER A 91 -1.80 6.09 -12.76
C SER A 91 -1.41 7.57 -12.67
N PHE A 92 -0.97 8.06 -11.50
CA PHE A 92 -0.48 9.43 -11.38
C PHE A 92 0.96 9.59 -11.85
N ILE A 93 1.81 8.59 -11.66
CA ILE A 93 3.26 8.73 -11.87
C ILE A 93 3.65 8.35 -13.31
N MET A 94 3.12 7.26 -13.86
CA MET A 94 3.52 6.75 -15.18
C MET A 94 3.43 7.79 -16.29
N PRO A 95 2.33 8.57 -16.44
CA PRO A 95 2.24 9.58 -17.50
C PRO A 95 3.19 10.77 -17.34
N ARG A 96 3.95 10.83 -16.24
CA ARG A 96 4.89 11.91 -15.91
C ARG A 96 6.34 11.45 -15.93
N ILE A 97 6.58 10.18 -16.28
CA ILE A 97 7.94 9.66 -16.40
C ILE A 97 8.49 9.99 -17.78
N ASP A 98 9.72 10.47 -17.80
CA ASP A 98 10.53 10.52 -19.01
C ASP A 98 10.97 9.10 -19.38
N GLU A 99 10.39 8.56 -20.47
CA GLU A 99 10.61 7.20 -20.90
C GLU A 99 12.04 6.97 -21.39
N THR A 100 12.75 8.03 -21.79
CA THR A 100 14.15 7.96 -22.24
C THR A 100 15.12 7.53 -21.13
N LEU A 101 14.69 7.64 -19.87
CA LEU A 101 15.44 7.10 -18.74
C LEU A 101 15.46 5.57 -18.75
N PHE A 102 14.46 4.92 -19.33
CA PHE A 102 14.31 3.47 -19.28
C PHE A 102 14.42 2.81 -20.64
N LEU A 103 14.11 3.56 -21.70
CA LEU A 103 14.04 3.05 -23.05
C LEU A 103 14.97 3.82 -24.01
N ASP A 104 15.51 3.10 -24.99
CA ASP A 104 16.18 3.70 -26.13
C ASP A 104 15.15 4.21 -27.17
N SER A 105 15.64 4.97 -28.15
CA SER A 105 14.80 5.56 -29.18
C SER A 105 14.07 4.53 -30.05
N ILE A 106 14.64 3.34 -30.23
CA ILE A 106 14.06 2.28 -31.08
C ILE A 106 12.85 1.68 -30.36
N ALA A 107 12.98 1.37 -29.08
CA ALA A 107 11.88 0.85 -28.28
C ALA A 107 10.74 1.88 -28.16
N ILE A 108 11.07 3.15 -27.91
CA ILE A 108 10.07 4.23 -27.86
C ILE A 108 9.27 4.27 -29.16
N GLN A 109 9.96 4.32 -30.31
CA GLN A 109 9.31 4.35 -31.62
C GLN A 109 8.43 3.10 -31.86
N ASN A 110 8.86 1.93 -31.40
CA ASN A 110 8.07 0.70 -31.52
C ASN A 110 6.76 0.79 -30.72
N PHE A 111 6.77 1.36 -29.51
CA PHE A 111 5.55 1.56 -28.73
C PHE A 111 4.62 2.59 -29.36
N GLU A 112 5.17 3.73 -29.83
CA GLU A 112 4.41 4.78 -30.52
C GLU A 112 3.73 4.26 -31.80
N ASN A 113 4.44 3.47 -32.61
CA ASN A 113 3.90 2.88 -33.84
C ASN A 113 2.72 1.93 -33.57
N LEU A 114 2.66 1.33 -32.38
CA LEU A 114 1.57 0.46 -31.96
C LEU A 114 0.42 1.22 -31.30
N GLY A 115 0.54 2.54 -31.13
CA GLY A 115 -0.43 3.35 -30.42
C GLY A 115 -0.47 3.09 -28.91
N ILE A 116 0.57 2.45 -28.36
CA ILE A 116 0.69 2.18 -26.92
C ILE A 116 1.64 3.24 -26.34
N PRO A 117 1.24 3.98 -25.29
CA PRO A 117 2.15 4.88 -24.63
C PRO A 117 3.41 4.16 -24.11
N PRO A 118 4.64 4.62 -24.42
CA PRO A 118 5.87 3.89 -24.09
C PRO A 118 6.07 3.66 -22.59
N TYR A 119 5.48 4.51 -21.73
CA TYR A 119 5.51 4.33 -20.28
C TYR A 119 4.84 3.05 -19.77
N PHE A 120 4.06 2.34 -20.62
CA PHE A 120 3.53 1.01 -20.31
C PHE A 120 4.52 -0.14 -20.56
N ALA A 121 5.73 0.13 -21.03
CA ALA A 121 6.75 -0.90 -21.18
C ALA A 121 7.00 -1.62 -19.84
N ASN A 122 7.13 -2.95 -19.90
CA ASN A 122 7.32 -3.81 -18.72
C ASN A 122 8.47 -3.33 -17.84
N VAL A 123 9.59 -2.91 -18.45
CA VAL A 123 10.74 -2.39 -17.72
C VAL A 123 10.36 -1.19 -16.84
N ILE A 124 9.69 -0.18 -17.40
CA ILE A 124 9.24 1.02 -16.65
C ILE A 124 8.27 0.60 -15.56
N PHE A 125 7.29 -0.25 -15.91
CA PHE A 125 6.29 -0.76 -14.99
C PHE A 125 6.93 -1.45 -13.78
N PHE A 126 7.85 -2.39 -14.00
CA PHE A 126 8.50 -3.15 -12.93
C PHE A 126 9.48 -2.31 -12.10
N SER A 127 10.20 -1.37 -12.72
CA SER A 127 11.03 -0.40 -11.98
C SER A 127 10.17 0.44 -11.03
N LEU A 128 9.04 0.94 -11.53
CA LEU A 128 8.11 1.73 -10.72
C LEU A 128 7.49 0.92 -9.61
N VAL A 129 7.01 -0.28 -9.91
CA VAL A 129 6.52 -1.22 -8.91
C VAL A 129 7.54 -1.45 -7.80
N GLY A 130 8.82 -1.62 -8.16
CA GLY A 130 9.91 -1.83 -7.22
C GLY A 130 10.12 -0.66 -6.25
N ILE A 131 9.85 0.56 -6.70
CA ILE A 131 9.96 1.80 -5.89
C ILE A 131 8.67 2.07 -5.10
N LEU A 132 7.51 1.92 -5.73
CA LEU A 132 6.21 2.29 -5.17
C LEU A 132 5.70 1.28 -4.15
N THR A 133 6.02 -0.01 -4.30
CA THR A 133 5.60 -1.05 -3.34
C THR A 133 6.15 -0.78 -1.94
N PRO A 134 7.46 -0.50 -1.73
CA PRO A 134 7.98 -0.08 -0.42
C PRO A 134 7.23 1.09 0.21
N ILE A 135 6.88 2.10 -0.60
CA ILE A 135 6.14 3.28 -0.13
C ILE A 135 4.72 2.89 0.30
N ALA A 136 4.02 2.12 -0.53
CA ALA A 136 2.67 1.62 -0.25
C ALA A 136 2.63 0.76 1.02
N VAL A 137 3.58 -0.17 1.16
CA VAL A 137 3.77 -0.99 2.37
C VAL A 137 4.01 -0.11 3.59
N GLY A 138 4.91 0.88 3.48
CA GLY A 138 5.22 1.81 4.56
C GLY A 138 3.98 2.56 5.03
N ILE A 139 3.23 3.16 4.11
CA ILE A 139 1.99 3.90 4.43
C ILE A 139 0.94 2.99 5.06
N LEU A 140 0.68 1.82 4.47
CA LEU A 140 -0.33 0.89 4.97
C LEU A 140 0.06 0.31 6.33
N SER A 141 1.35 0.09 6.59
CA SER A 141 1.84 -0.45 7.86
C SER A 141 1.57 0.47 9.06
N ILE A 142 1.44 1.78 8.85
CA ILE A 142 0.97 2.73 9.89
C ILE A 142 -0.47 2.37 10.29
N GLY A 143 -1.32 2.10 9.31
CA GLY A 143 -2.70 1.68 9.51
C GLY A 143 -2.80 0.33 10.21
N TRP A 144 -1.94 -0.62 9.83
CA TRP A 144 -1.84 -1.93 10.48
C TRP A 144 -1.43 -1.79 11.95
N ALA A 145 -0.46 -0.93 12.23
CA ALA A 145 0.01 -0.65 13.58
C ALA A 145 -1.08 -0.10 14.49
N ILE A 146 -1.94 0.81 13.98
CA ILE A 146 -3.06 1.37 14.73
C ILE A 146 -4.19 0.33 14.89
N GLU A 147 -4.44 -0.47 13.85
CA GLU A 147 -5.43 -1.57 13.87
C GLU A 147 -5.06 -2.63 14.90
N ASP A 148 -3.82 -3.11 14.86
CA ASP A 148 -3.31 -4.15 15.76
C ASP A 148 -3.13 -3.63 17.21
N ALA A 149 -3.18 -2.30 17.43
CA ALA A 149 -3.14 -1.68 18.75
C ALA A 149 -4.52 -1.40 19.37
N GLY A 150 -5.62 -1.65 18.66
CA GLY A 150 -6.98 -1.55 19.22
C GLY A 150 -7.41 -0.14 19.65
N LEU A 151 -6.79 0.92 19.10
CA LEU A 151 -7.06 2.29 19.55
C LEU A 151 -8.47 2.76 19.13
N MET A 152 -9.25 3.25 20.09
CA MET A 152 -10.62 3.79 19.88
C MET A 152 -10.79 5.22 20.38
N HIS A 153 -11.79 5.91 19.86
CA HIS A 153 -12.05 7.31 20.16
C HIS A 153 -13.52 7.54 20.52
N TYR A 154 -13.76 8.38 21.53
CA TYR A 154 -15.11 8.68 22.01
C TYR A 154 -15.22 10.11 22.55
N LYS A 155 -16.44 10.65 22.54
CA LYS A 155 -16.77 11.97 23.10
C LYS A 155 -17.74 11.80 24.25
N ILE A 156 -17.34 12.16 25.46
CA ILE A 156 -18.28 12.34 26.57
C ILE A 156 -18.61 13.83 26.65
N PRO A 157 -19.85 14.26 26.36
CA PRO A 157 -20.26 15.62 26.61
C PRO A 157 -20.26 15.91 28.13
N SER A 158 -19.71 17.05 28.53
CA SER A 158 -19.64 17.49 29.93
C SER A 158 -21.00 17.93 30.51
N ASN A 159 -22.02 18.09 29.67
CA ASN A 159 -23.36 18.52 30.08
C ASN A 159 -24.34 17.34 29.99
N HIS A 160 -24.69 16.76 31.13
CA HIS A 160 -25.57 15.60 31.26
C HIS A 160 -27.05 15.87 30.96
N LYS A 161 -27.43 17.13 30.67
CA LYS A 161 -28.84 17.53 30.52
C LYS A 161 -29.50 17.09 29.22
N ASN A 162 -28.76 16.54 28.26
CA ASN A 162 -29.29 15.95 27.02
C ASN A 162 -28.33 14.83 26.56
N LEU A 163 -28.46 13.65 27.16
CA LEU A 163 -27.64 12.48 26.84
C LEU A 163 -28.02 11.94 25.45
N LYS A 164 -27.33 12.40 24.41
CA LYS A 164 -27.29 11.69 23.13
C LYS A 164 -26.14 10.70 23.18
N LEU A 165 -26.44 9.43 22.89
CA LEU A 165 -25.42 8.41 22.69
C LEU A 165 -24.65 8.74 21.40
N PHE A 166 -23.32 8.69 21.46
CA PHE A 166 -22.45 8.92 20.31
C PHE A 166 -21.74 7.61 19.95
N GLU A 167 -21.58 7.37 18.65
CA GLU A 167 -20.88 6.20 18.12
C GLU A 167 -19.39 6.23 18.53
N ILE A 168 -18.87 5.08 18.95
CA ILE A 168 -17.45 4.87 19.26
C ILE A 168 -16.81 4.23 18.02
N GLU A 169 -15.84 4.93 17.42
CA GLU A 169 -15.18 4.45 16.21
C GLU A 169 -13.69 4.13 16.47
N PRO A 170 -13.21 2.97 15.99
CA PRO A 170 -11.79 2.67 15.97
C PRO A 170 -11.00 3.64 15.08
N ILE A 171 -9.87 4.13 15.56
CA ILE A 171 -9.08 5.17 14.88
C ILE A 171 -8.47 4.63 13.57
N HIS A 172 -8.11 3.35 13.56
CA HIS A 172 -7.59 2.70 12.36
C HIS A 172 -8.61 2.68 11.23
N ILE A 173 -9.93 2.65 11.51
CA ILE A 173 -10.96 2.66 10.47
C ILE A 173 -10.88 3.98 9.70
N LYS A 174 -10.79 5.12 10.38
CA LYS A 174 -10.67 6.42 9.69
C LYS A 174 -9.43 6.51 8.82
N TYR A 175 -8.26 6.20 9.40
CA TYR A 175 -6.99 6.24 8.67
C TYR A 175 -7.00 5.30 7.45
N ASN A 176 -7.39 4.04 7.67
CA ASN A 176 -7.45 3.03 6.62
C ASN A 176 -8.52 3.36 5.57
N SER A 177 -9.65 3.98 5.95
CA SER A 177 -10.70 4.37 5.01
C SER A 177 -10.23 5.45 4.05
N TYR A 178 -9.45 6.45 4.50
CA TYR A 178 -8.88 7.44 3.58
C TYR A 178 -7.94 6.80 2.55
N ILE A 179 -7.03 5.94 3.01
CA ILE A 179 -6.06 5.28 2.12
C ILE A 179 -6.77 4.32 1.17
N LYS A 180 -7.73 3.53 1.66
CA LYS A 180 -8.52 2.61 0.81
C LYS A 180 -9.38 3.37 -0.19
N GLY A 181 -10.00 4.48 0.22
CA GLY A 181 -10.80 5.32 -0.67
C GLY A 181 -9.96 5.84 -1.83
N PHE A 182 -8.78 6.38 -1.52
CA PHE A 182 -7.81 6.79 -2.54
C PHE A 182 -7.39 5.62 -3.42
N ALA A 183 -6.88 4.52 -2.83
CA ALA A 183 -6.42 3.34 -3.57
C ALA A 183 -7.48 2.78 -4.52
N ASN A 184 -8.73 2.67 -4.07
CA ASN A 184 -9.83 2.16 -4.89
C ASN A 184 -10.09 3.07 -6.09
N ILE A 185 -10.31 4.38 -5.88
CA ILE A 185 -10.64 5.32 -6.97
C ILE A 185 -9.50 5.37 -7.99
N THR A 186 -8.27 5.49 -7.51
CA THR A 186 -7.08 5.63 -8.35
C THR A 186 -6.71 4.34 -9.09
N SER A 187 -7.00 3.16 -8.51
CA SER A 187 -6.86 1.88 -9.20
C SER A 187 -7.87 1.70 -10.35
N ILE A 188 -9.07 2.29 -10.24
CA ILE A 188 -10.05 2.31 -11.34
C ILE A 188 -9.52 3.18 -12.48
N LEU A 189 -8.93 4.33 -12.16
CA LEU A 189 -8.28 5.18 -13.18
C LEU A 189 -7.16 4.42 -13.90
N PHE A 190 -6.31 3.72 -13.15
CA PHE A 190 -5.27 2.86 -13.73
C PHE A 190 -5.87 1.78 -14.66
N ALA A 191 -6.96 1.13 -14.25
CA ALA A 191 -7.63 0.14 -15.09
C ALA A 191 -8.19 0.75 -16.40
N ILE A 192 -8.74 1.97 -16.34
CA ILE A 192 -9.22 2.70 -17.53
C ILE A 192 -8.05 3.01 -18.47
N GLU A 193 -6.93 3.51 -17.94
CA GLU A 193 -5.73 3.80 -18.71
C GLU A 193 -5.17 2.54 -19.39
N MET A 194 -5.11 1.42 -18.66
CA MET A 194 -4.68 0.12 -19.18
C MET A 194 -5.58 -0.36 -20.33
N VAL A 195 -6.91 -0.30 -20.14
CA VAL A 195 -7.87 -0.70 -21.20
C VAL A 195 -7.77 0.21 -22.41
N SER A 196 -7.60 1.53 -22.20
CA SER A 196 -7.44 2.48 -23.30
C SER A 196 -6.16 2.25 -24.09
N ALA A 197 -5.06 1.89 -23.41
CA ALA A 197 -3.76 1.67 -24.05
C ALA A 197 -3.66 0.32 -24.77
N PHE A 198 -4.11 -0.76 -24.12
CA PHE A 198 -3.95 -2.12 -24.66
C PHE A 198 -5.17 -2.63 -25.43
N GLY A 199 -6.34 -2.03 -25.25
CA GLY A 199 -7.58 -2.44 -25.93
C GLY A 199 -7.44 -2.52 -27.46
N PRO A 200 -6.83 -1.54 -28.14
CA PRO A 200 -6.63 -1.59 -29.59
C PRO A 200 -5.68 -2.68 -30.08
N VAL A 201 -4.79 -3.18 -29.22
CA VAL A 201 -3.66 -4.05 -29.60
C VAL A 201 -3.74 -5.43 -28.93
N ILE A 202 -4.88 -5.75 -28.30
CA ILE A 202 -5.06 -6.97 -27.51
C ILE A 202 -5.02 -8.26 -28.35
N SER A 203 -5.20 -8.15 -29.66
CA SER A 203 -5.09 -9.27 -30.61
C SER A 203 -3.63 -9.66 -30.91
N ASP A 204 -2.65 -8.79 -30.62
CA ASP A 204 -1.24 -9.12 -30.72
C ASP A 204 -0.81 -9.95 -29.49
N LEU A 205 -0.38 -11.19 -29.73
CA LEU A 205 0.03 -12.13 -28.67
C LEU A 205 1.18 -11.58 -27.82
N SER A 206 2.09 -10.80 -28.41
CA SER A 206 3.21 -10.21 -27.67
C SER A 206 2.72 -9.14 -26.69
N LYS A 207 1.75 -8.31 -27.09
CA LYS A 207 1.16 -7.27 -26.24
C LYS A 207 0.18 -7.81 -25.24
N PHE A 208 -0.47 -8.93 -25.56
CA PHE A 208 -1.23 -9.69 -24.59
C PHE A 208 -0.34 -10.22 -23.45
N ALA A 209 0.88 -10.68 -23.76
CA ALA A 209 1.82 -11.14 -22.74
C ALA A 209 2.27 -10.01 -21.80
N ASP A 210 2.54 -8.81 -22.33
CA ASP A 210 2.87 -7.61 -21.55
C ASP A 210 1.71 -7.24 -20.60
N LEU A 211 0.49 -7.16 -21.13
CA LEU A 211 -0.73 -6.90 -20.35
C LEU A 211 -0.94 -7.96 -19.25
N PHE A 212 -0.75 -9.24 -19.58
CA PHE A 212 -0.91 -10.34 -18.64
C PHE A 212 0.08 -10.23 -17.47
N GLN A 213 1.33 -9.85 -17.72
CA GLN A 213 2.31 -9.64 -16.66
C GLN A 213 1.90 -8.52 -15.70
N ILE A 214 1.38 -7.41 -16.23
CA ILE A 214 0.87 -6.28 -15.42
C ILE A 214 -0.32 -6.72 -14.56
N ILE A 215 -1.28 -7.45 -15.14
CA ILE A 215 -2.47 -7.95 -14.42
C ILE A 215 -2.09 -8.97 -13.35
N MET A 216 -1.06 -9.79 -13.58
CA MET A 216 -0.59 -10.80 -12.63
C MET A 216 0.26 -10.23 -11.49
N PHE A 217 0.62 -8.95 -11.54
CA PHE A 217 1.41 -8.30 -10.49
C PHE A 217 0.87 -8.48 -9.05
N PRO A 218 -0.45 -8.36 -8.76
CA PRO A 218 -0.98 -8.59 -7.41
C PRO A 218 -0.72 -10.02 -6.90
N VAL A 219 -0.65 -11.00 -7.79
CA VAL A 219 -0.31 -12.39 -7.43
C VAL A 219 1.17 -12.48 -7.04
N ASN A 220 2.05 -11.81 -7.78
CA ASN A 220 3.47 -11.72 -7.43
C ASN A 220 3.68 -11.05 -6.06
N LEU A 221 2.89 -10.02 -5.72
CA LEU A 221 2.92 -9.39 -4.40
C LEU A 221 2.55 -10.35 -3.26
N LEU A 222 1.72 -11.37 -3.49
CA LEU A 222 1.41 -12.37 -2.46
C LEU A 222 2.64 -13.17 -2.03
N VAL A 223 3.63 -13.33 -2.88
CA VAL A 223 4.87 -14.04 -2.54
C VAL A 223 5.84 -13.08 -1.88
N ILE A 224 6.01 -11.89 -2.47
CA ILE A 224 7.00 -10.91 -2.03
C ILE A 224 6.65 -10.31 -0.67
N LEU A 225 5.37 -10.02 -0.41
CA LEU A 225 4.92 -9.43 0.85
C LEU A 225 4.90 -10.42 2.01
N LEU A 226 5.08 -11.72 1.77
CA LEU A 226 5.03 -12.73 2.80
C LEU A 226 6.15 -12.56 3.85
N PRO A 227 7.44 -12.48 3.48
CA PRO A 227 8.52 -12.21 4.45
C PRO A 227 8.35 -10.85 5.14
N ILE A 228 7.88 -9.83 4.42
CA ILE A 228 7.64 -8.48 4.96
C ILE A 228 6.56 -8.52 6.04
N TYR A 229 5.43 -9.18 5.76
CA TYR A 229 4.34 -9.36 6.71
C TYR A 229 4.79 -10.15 7.93
N TYR A 230 5.55 -11.23 7.75
CA TYR A 230 6.13 -11.99 8.84
C TYR A 230 7.04 -11.13 9.74
N ILE A 231 7.93 -10.33 9.15
CA ILE A 231 8.81 -9.41 9.88
C ILE A 231 8.00 -8.35 10.63
N TYR A 232 6.99 -7.75 9.98
CA TYR A 232 6.07 -6.82 10.62
C TYR A 232 5.38 -7.47 11.83
N SER A 233 4.86 -8.69 11.67
CA SER A 233 4.16 -9.39 12.75
C SER A 233 5.06 -9.70 13.94
N LYS A 234 6.34 -10.07 13.71
CA LYS A 234 7.28 -10.36 14.80
C LYS A 234 7.92 -9.12 15.43
N LYS A 235 8.28 -8.11 14.64
CA LYS A 235 9.08 -6.95 15.07
C LYS A 235 8.35 -5.61 14.99
N GLY A 236 7.45 -5.47 14.02
CA GLY A 236 6.65 -4.27 13.80
C GLY A 236 5.60 -4.04 14.88
N CYS A 237 4.91 -5.09 15.36
CA CYS A 237 3.92 -5.00 16.45
C CYS A 237 4.52 -4.64 17.81
N ASN A 238 5.85 -4.74 17.97
CA ASN A 238 6.53 -4.30 19.18
C ASN A 238 6.76 -2.79 19.13
N ILE A 239 5.69 -2.04 18.93
CA ILE A 239 5.70 -0.59 18.85
C ILE A 239 5.95 -0.08 20.27
N THR A 240 7.22 0.01 20.65
CA THR A 240 7.69 0.60 21.90
C THR A 240 7.21 2.04 22.09
N SER A 241 6.80 2.72 21.00
CA SER A 241 6.24 4.08 21.03
C SER A 241 4.74 4.15 21.31
N LEU A 242 4.00 3.04 21.24
CA LEU A 242 2.62 2.99 21.70
C LEU A 242 2.61 2.69 23.20
N ARG A 243 1.86 3.49 23.97
CA ARG A 243 1.72 3.32 25.41
C ARG A 243 1.05 1.98 25.70
N LYS A 244 1.73 1.12 26.45
CA LYS A 244 1.25 -0.20 26.89
C LYS A 244 0.64 -0.09 28.29
N ASN A 245 -0.15 -1.10 28.69
CA ASN A 245 -0.72 -1.24 30.04
C ASN A 245 -1.57 -0.04 30.50
N LEU A 246 -2.31 0.56 29.57
CA LEU A 246 -3.24 1.64 29.89
C LEU A 246 -4.51 1.07 30.50
N LYS A 247 -5.12 1.84 31.43
CA LYS A 247 -6.35 1.41 32.09
C LYS A 247 -7.42 1.13 31.02
N PRO A 248 -7.95 -0.10 30.95
CA PRO A 248 -9.02 -0.43 30.01
C PRO A 248 -10.27 0.38 30.36
N ILE A 249 -11.10 0.67 29.36
CA ILE A 249 -12.45 1.14 29.65
C ILE A 249 -13.20 0.03 30.40
N LYS A 250 -13.97 0.38 31.43
CA LYS A 250 -14.82 -0.60 32.13
C LYS A 250 -15.80 -1.18 31.09
N SER A 251 -15.70 -2.46 30.79
CA SER A 251 -16.69 -3.15 29.96
C SER A 251 -18.02 -3.13 30.72
N LEU A 252 -19.04 -2.50 30.13
CA LEU A 252 -20.39 -2.60 30.65
C LEU A 252 -20.89 -4.01 30.36
N ASN A 253 -21.25 -4.76 31.41
CA ASN A 253 -21.95 -6.02 31.23
C ASN A 253 -23.38 -5.75 30.75
N GLU A 254 -24.01 -6.68 30.04
CA GLU A 254 -25.42 -6.53 29.60
C GLU A 254 -26.34 -6.17 30.77
N SER A 255 -26.08 -6.71 31.97
CA SER A 255 -26.80 -6.38 33.20
C SER A 255 -26.63 -4.94 33.71
N GLU A 256 -25.56 -4.24 33.29
CA GLU A 256 -25.32 -2.82 33.59
C GLU A 256 -25.96 -1.88 32.56
N ILE A 257 -26.42 -2.40 31.41
CA ILE A 257 -27.08 -1.62 30.34
C ILE A 257 -28.60 -1.49 30.59
N PHE A 258 -29.21 -2.46 31.29
CA PHE A 258 -30.65 -2.52 31.56
C PHE A 258 -31.07 -1.99 32.95
N LYS A 259 -30.28 -1.12 33.57
CA LYS A 259 -30.67 -0.36 34.78
C LYS A 259 -30.97 1.09 34.43
#